data_AF-A0AA35XZA6-F1
#
_entry.id   AF-A0AA35XZA6-F1
#
_cell.length_a   1.000
_cell.length_b   1.000
_cell.length_c   1.000
_cell.angle_alpha   90.00
_cell.angle_beta   90.00
_cell.angle_gamma   90.00
#
_symmetry.space_group_name_H-M   'P 1'
#
loop_
_entity.id
_entity.type
_entity.pdbx_description
1 polymer ?
#
loop_
_entity_poly.entity_id
_entity_poly.type
_entity_poly.pdbx_seq_one_letter_code
_entity_poly.pdbx_strand_id
1 'polypeptide(L)'
;MKKPVVIIGMGEMGDLFARGFLKCGHPVHPILRGSRPESVAQAIPEPDLVLVAVGETELHPVLESMPSAWRTRLGLLQNELLPCDWQRHGITDPTVIVVWFDKKKGRPFVPVLPTPVAGPRAGLVVQSLEAIEVPCHTIPDEELLYELVRKNLYILTINIAGLRTGGTVSELWDRHRELAEKTADEILDIQEWLTQTRLPRGRLMAGMLEGFAGDPNHICTGRTAPARLRRALDHAKAAGIATPTLTAIAEGLAAAMPAS
;
A
#
# COMPACT_ATOMS: atom_id res chain seq x y z
N MET A 1 -22.28 -23.41 -5.52
CA MET A 1 -21.85 -22.00 -5.62
C MET A 1 -20.63 -21.80 -4.72
N LYS A 2 -19.61 -21.06 -5.17
CA LYS A 2 -18.47 -20.71 -4.30
C LYS A 2 -18.92 -19.79 -3.16
N LYS A 3 -18.16 -19.77 -2.06
CA LYS A 3 -18.43 -18.86 -0.93
C LYS A 3 -18.33 -17.39 -1.38
N PRO A 4 -19.18 -16.51 -0.84
CA PRO A 4 -19.17 -15.09 -1.20
C PRO A 4 -17.89 -14.40 -0.72
N VAL A 5 -17.49 -13.36 -1.45
CA VAL A 5 -16.49 -12.38 -1.03
C VAL A 5 -17.20 -11.08 -0.67
N VAL A 6 -16.88 -10.53 0.49
CA VAL A 6 -17.35 -9.19 0.89
C VAL A 6 -16.26 -8.19 0.53
N ILE A 7 -16.64 -7.04 -0.03
CA ILE A 7 -15.69 -5.95 -0.34
C ILE A 7 -16.16 -4.67 0.35
N ILE A 8 -15.33 -4.14 1.25
CA ILE A 8 -15.56 -2.86 1.91
C ILE A 8 -14.86 -1.77 1.11
N GLY A 9 -15.65 -0.91 0.47
CA GLY A 9 -15.15 0.12 -0.44
C GLY A 9 -15.14 -0.33 -1.90
N MET A 10 -16.00 0.29 -2.71
CA MET A 10 -16.12 0.04 -4.16
C MET A 10 -15.53 1.18 -4.99
N GLY A 11 -14.34 1.65 -4.59
CA GLY A 11 -13.53 2.54 -5.43
C GLY A 11 -12.87 1.78 -6.59
N GLU A 12 -11.90 2.39 -7.27
CA GLU A 12 -11.19 1.79 -8.41
C GLU A 12 -10.58 0.41 -8.09
N MET A 13 -9.98 0.27 -6.90
CA MET A 13 -9.40 -1.00 -6.46
C MET A 13 -10.49 -2.04 -6.13
N GLY A 14 -11.54 -1.63 -5.39
CA GLY A 14 -12.65 -2.52 -5.06
C GLY A 14 -13.36 -3.07 -6.30
N ASP A 15 -13.60 -2.24 -7.31
CA ASP A 15 -14.15 -2.66 -8.60
C ASP A 15 -13.23 -3.64 -9.35
N LEU A 16 -11.92 -3.35 -9.40
CA LEU A 16 -10.95 -4.25 -10.02
C LEU A 16 -10.97 -5.65 -9.39
N PHE A 17 -10.91 -5.73 -8.06
CA PHE A 17 -10.98 -7.01 -7.35
C PHE A 17 -12.34 -7.69 -7.49
N ALA A 18 -13.45 -6.93 -7.45
CA ALA A 18 -14.79 -7.47 -7.66
C ALA A 18 -14.90 -8.19 -9.01
N ARG A 19 -14.40 -7.58 -10.08
CA ARG A 19 -14.37 -8.21 -11.41
C ARG A 19 -13.57 -9.52 -11.41
N GLY A 20 -12.42 -9.55 -10.74
CA GLY A 20 -11.60 -10.76 -10.59
C GLY A 20 -12.35 -11.90 -9.86
N PHE A 21 -12.94 -11.59 -8.70
CA PHE A 21 -13.68 -12.60 -7.92
C PHE A 21 -14.92 -13.11 -8.65
N LEU A 22 -15.66 -12.22 -9.33
CA LEU A 22 -16.83 -12.59 -10.15
C LEU A 22 -16.43 -13.51 -11.31
N LYS A 23 -15.33 -13.21 -12.02
CA LYS A 23 -14.80 -14.10 -13.07
C LYS A 23 -14.41 -15.49 -12.54
N CYS A 24 -13.97 -15.56 -11.28
CA CYS A 24 -13.66 -16.82 -10.60
C CYS A 24 -14.89 -17.55 -10.03
N GLY A 25 -16.11 -17.02 -10.23
CA GLY A 25 -17.37 -17.61 -9.79
C GLY A 25 -17.73 -17.37 -8.32
N HIS A 26 -17.06 -16.43 -7.64
CA HIS A 26 -17.42 -16.00 -6.29
C HIS A 26 -18.49 -14.90 -6.35
N PRO A 27 -19.63 -15.04 -5.66
CA PRO A 27 -20.54 -13.92 -5.44
C PRO A 27 -19.82 -12.78 -4.71
N VAL A 28 -20.02 -11.53 -5.13
CA VAL A 28 -19.43 -10.35 -4.48
C VAL A 28 -20.51 -9.54 -3.80
N HIS A 29 -20.33 -9.28 -2.50
CA HIS A 29 -21.21 -8.44 -1.69
C HIS A 29 -20.50 -7.14 -1.30
N PRO A 30 -20.87 -6.00 -1.92
CA PRO A 30 -20.24 -4.73 -1.59
C PRO A 30 -20.80 -4.15 -0.28
N ILE A 31 -19.93 -3.60 0.56
CA ILE A 31 -20.28 -2.70 1.65
C ILE A 31 -20.01 -1.28 1.17
N LEU A 32 -21.10 -0.53 0.97
CA LEU A 32 -21.04 0.86 0.50
C LEU A 32 -20.93 1.83 1.67
N ARG A 33 -20.59 3.08 1.36
CA ARG A 33 -20.55 4.15 2.37
C ARG A 33 -21.94 4.29 3.02
N GLY A 34 -21.98 4.27 4.35
CA GLY A 34 -23.21 4.35 5.14
C GLY A 34 -23.91 3.02 5.38
N SER A 35 -23.45 1.92 4.76
CA SER A 35 -23.90 0.56 5.12
C SER A 35 -23.36 0.17 6.49
N ARG A 36 -24.12 -0.65 7.25
CA ARG A 36 -23.68 -1.23 8.53
C ARG A 36 -23.07 -2.60 8.29
N PRO A 37 -21.75 -2.79 8.46
CA PRO A 37 -21.09 -4.09 8.26
C PRO A 37 -21.73 -5.23 9.07
N GLU A 38 -22.21 -4.95 10.27
CA GLU A 38 -22.84 -5.92 11.17
C GLU A 38 -24.11 -6.54 10.58
N SER A 39 -24.94 -5.74 9.89
CA SER A 39 -26.15 -6.24 9.24
C SER A 39 -25.82 -7.21 8.11
N VAL A 40 -24.73 -6.95 7.38
CA VAL A 40 -24.27 -7.86 6.32
C VAL A 40 -23.59 -9.08 6.92
N ALA A 41 -22.85 -8.94 8.03
CA ALA A 41 -22.24 -10.05 8.75
C ALA A 41 -23.29 -11.01 9.34
N GLN A 42 -24.49 -10.54 9.69
CA GLN A 42 -25.59 -11.42 10.10
C GLN A 42 -26.08 -12.30 8.94
N ALA A 43 -26.16 -11.74 7.73
CA ALA A 43 -26.57 -12.48 6.53
C ALA A 43 -25.45 -13.36 5.95
N ILE A 44 -24.20 -12.90 6.08
CA ILE A 44 -23.00 -13.53 5.53
C ILE A 44 -21.94 -13.61 6.65
N PRO A 45 -22.11 -14.49 7.64
CA PRO A 45 -21.17 -14.60 8.76
C PRO A 45 -19.83 -15.22 8.37
N GLU A 46 -19.83 -16.03 7.31
CA GLU A 46 -18.66 -16.80 6.88
C GLU A 46 -18.32 -16.61 5.40
N PRO A 47 -17.99 -15.37 4.96
CA PRO A 47 -17.47 -15.16 3.62
C PRO A 47 -16.13 -15.89 3.45
N ASP A 48 -15.72 -16.11 2.21
CA ASP A 48 -14.40 -16.67 1.91
C ASP A 48 -13.28 -15.65 2.17
N LEU A 49 -13.60 -14.37 1.95
CA LEU A 49 -12.72 -13.22 2.16
C LEU A 49 -13.57 -11.96 2.42
N VAL A 50 -13.08 -11.08 3.29
CA VAL A 50 -13.57 -9.70 3.45
C VAL A 50 -12.44 -8.76 3.05
N LEU A 51 -12.50 -8.25 1.82
CA LEU A 51 -11.49 -7.36 1.27
C LEU A 51 -11.75 -5.92 1.73
N VAL A 52 -10.78 -5.31 2.39
CA VAL A 52 -10.80 -3.90 2.80
C VAL A 52 -10.11 -3.06 1.72
N ALA A 53 -10.90 -2.40 0.88
CA ALA A 53 -10.46 -1.59 -0.26
C ALA A 53 -10.90 -0.12 -0.10
N VAL A 54 -10.63 0.44 1.08
CA VAL A 54 -10.99 1.81 1.46
C VAL A 54 -9.82 2.78 1.29
N GLY A 55 -10.09 4.08 1.39
CA GLY A 55 -9.04 5.11 1.40
C GLY A 55 -8.18 5.05 2.67
N GLU A 56 -7.01 5.66 2.62
CA GLU A 56 -6.00 5.62 3.70
C GLU A 56 -6.57 6.03 5.07
N THR A 57 -7.36 7.10 5.12
CA THR A 57 -7.97 7.64 6.36
C THR A 57 -9.05 6.74 6.95
N GLU A 58 -9.60 5.82 6.15
CA GLU A 58 -10.73 4.97 6.55
C GLU A 58 -10.28 3.58 7.03
N LEU A 59 -9.00 3.22 6.81
CA LEU A 59 -8.51 1.88 7.15
C LEU A 59 -8.72 1.57 8.64
N HIS A 60 -8.16 2.36 9.55
CA HIS A 60 -8.26 2.06 10.98
C HIS A 60 -9.70 2.11 11.52
N PRO A 61 -10.55 3.11 11.18
CA PRO A 61 -11.96 3.08 11.57
C PRO A 61 -12.70 1.81 11.11
N VAL A 62 -12.40 1.29 9.92
CA VAL A 62 -12.99 0.04 9.41
C VAL A 62 -12.48 -1.18 10.17
N LEU A 63 -11.18 -1.24 10.49
CA LEU A 63 -10.62 -2.35 11.26
C LEU A 63 -11.13 -2.39 12.71
N GLU A 64 -11.30 -1.22 13.33
CA GLU A 64 -11.83 -1.06 14.68
C GLU A 64 -13.29 -1.54 14.77
N SER A 65 -14.13 -1.13 13.82
CA SER A 65 -15.55 -1.51 13.71
C SER A 65 -15.79 -2.86 13.02
N MET A 66 -14.74 -3.63 12.71
CA MET A 66 -14.88 -4.88 11.98
C MET A 66 -15.73 -5.90 12.77
N PRO A 67 -16.78 -6.49 12.16
CA PRO A 67 -17.55 -7.57 12.78
C PRO A 67 -16.64 -8.72 13.23
N SER A 68 -16.84 -9.22 14.44
CA SER A 68 -16.02 -10.30 15.02
C SER A 68 -15.98 -11.55 14.15
N ALA A 69 -17.09 -11.90 13.51
CA ALA A 69 -17.21 -13.03 12.58
C ALA A 69 -16.25 -12.94 11.38
N TRP A 70 -15.80 -11.74 11.02
CA TRP A 70 -14.99 -11.49 9.83
C TRP A 70 -13.49 -11.28 10.13
N ARG A 71 -13.09 -11.08 11.39
CA ARG A 71 -11.71 -10.72 11.75
C ARG A 71 -10.65 -11.73 11.28
N THR A 72 -10.99 -13.00 11.14
CA THR A 72 -10.09 -14.07 10.65
C THR A 72 -10.13 -14.28 9.14
N ARG A 73 -10.85 -13.42 8.41
CA ARG A 73 -11.12 -13.55 6.97
C ARG A 73 -10.73 -12.30 6.20
N LEU A 74 -9.92 -11.43 6.77
CA LEU A 74 -9.61 -10.13 6.19
C LEU A 74 -8.60 -10.26 5.05
N GLY A 75 -8.89 -9.53 3.96
CA GLY A 75 -7.94 -9.17 2.92
C GLY A 75 -7.62 -7.69 3.04
N LEU A 76 -6.35 -7.32 3.13
CA LEU A 76 -5.92 -5.93 3.31
C LEU A 76 -5.09 -5.46 2.11
N LEU A 77 -5.40 -4.25 1.65
CA LEU A 77 -4.58 -3.51 0.70
C LEU A 77 -4.60 -2.01 1.04
N GLN A 78 -3.44 -1.42 1.21
CA GLN A 78 -3.27 0.02 1.38
C GLN A 78 -1.82 0.39 1.05
N ASN A 79 -1.58 1.61 0.58
CA ASN A 79 -0.21 2.13 0.51
C ASN A 79 0.33 2.35 1.92
N GLU A 80 1.65 2.26 2.10
CA GLU A 80 2.30 2.51 3.40
C GLU A 80 1.89 1.53 4.52
N LEU A 81 1.16 0.45 4.18
CA LEU A 81 0.70 -0.55 5.14
C LEU A 81 1.88 -1.29 5.78
N LEU A 82 1.80 -1.52 7.09
CA LEU A 82 2.75 -2.30 7.88
C LEU A 82 2.03 -3.20 8.89
N PRO A 83 2.69 -4.24 9.45
CA PRO A 83 2.04 -5.14 10.41
C PRO A 83 1.39 -4.48 11.61
N CYS A 84 1.99 -3.40 12.12
CA CYS A 84 1.43 -2.65 13.24
C CYS A 84 0.01 -2.12 12.96
N ASP A 85 -0.35 -1.89 11.70
CA ASP A 85 -1.63 -1.28 11.32
C ASP A 85 -2.83 -2.18 11.59
N TRP A 86 -2.66 -3.49 11.46
CA TRP A 86 -3.71 -4.47 11.75
C TRP A 86 -3.53 -5.12 13.12
N GLN A 87 -2.29 -5.31 13.57
CA GLN A 87 -1.99 -5.89 14.89
C GLN A 87 -2.59 -5.06 16.03
N ARG A 88 -2.53 -3.72 15.94
CA ARG A 88 -3.15 -2.82 16.94
C ARG A 88 -4.66 -2.99 17.10
N HIS A 89 -5.33 -3.58 16.11
CA HIS A 89 -6.77 -3.88 16.12
C HIS A 89 -7.06 -5.34 16.50
N GLY A 90 -6.06 -6.09 16.97
CA GLY A 90 -6.19 -7.49 17.36
C GLY A 90 -6.44 -8.44 16.18
N ILE A 91 -6.10 -8.02 14.96
CA ILE A 91 -6.21 -8.87 13.76
C ILE A 91 -4.94 -9.71 13.66
N THR A 92 -5.12 -11.03 13.53
CA THR A 92 -4.05 -11.99 13.32
C THR A 92 -4.15 -12.59 11.92
N ASP A 93 -3.01 -12.76 11.26
CA ASP A 93 -2.86 -13.44 9.97
C ASP A 93 -3.86 -13.00 8.88
N PRO A 94 -4.01 -11.69 8.60
CA PRO A 94 -4.79 -11.26 7.45
C PRO A 94 -4.13 -11.72 6.16
N THR A 95 -4.92 -11.87 5.09
CA THR A 95 -4.36 -11.93 3.74
C THR A 95 -3.95 -10.53 3.33
N VAL A 96 -2.70 -10.33 2.92
CA VAL A 96 -2.18 -8.99 2.57
C VAL A 96 -1.76 -8.95 1.12
N ILE A 97 -2.17 -7.88 0.43
CA ILE A 97 -1.95 -7.67 -1.00
C ILE A 97 -1.05 -6.45 -1.18
N VAL A 98 0.20 -6.67 -1.62
CA VAL A 98 1.17 -5.57 -1.82
C VAL A 98 1.08 -5.06 -3.25
N VAL A 99 0.17 -4.13 -3.50
CA VAL A 99 -0.19 -3.70 -4.85
C VAL A 99 0.97 -3.00 -5.57
N TRP A 100 1.36 -3.53 -6.73
CA TRP A 100 2.42 -2.99 -7.60
C TRP A 100 1.91 -2.49 -8.95
N PHE A 101 0.66 -2.05 -9.03
CA PHE A 101 0.09 -1.41 -10.22
C PHE A 101 -0.67 -0.14 -9.85
N ASP A 102 -0.85 0.76 -10.82
CA ASP A 102 -1.74 1.92 -10.68
C ASP A 102 -3.03 1.68 -11.46
N LYS A 103 -4.16 1.99 -10.80
CA LYS A 103 -5.49 2.01 -11.40
C LYS A 103 -6.20 3.29 -10.99
N LYS A 104 -6.41 4.18 -11.96
CA LYS A 104 -7.16 5.43 -11.79
C LYS A 104 -8.34 5.49 -12.76
N LYS A 105 -9.36 6.24 -12.37
CA LYS A 105 -10.53 6.50 -13.21
C LYS A 105 -10.09 7.13 -14.54
N GLY A 106 -10.53 6.54 -15.65
CA GLY A 106 -10.24 7.04 -17.00
C GLY A 106 -8.77 6.94 -17.43
N ARG A 107 -7.92 6.22 -16.69
CA ARG A 107 -6.53 5.94 -17.09
C ARG A 107 -6.34 4.45 -17.38
N PRO A 108 -5.42 4.10 -18.30
CA PRO A 108 -5.01 2.72 -18.49
C PRO A 108 -4.48 2.11 -17.19
N PHE A 109 -4.63 0.80 -17.06
CA PHE A 109 -3.96 0.02 -16.02
C PHE A 109 -2.45 0.02 -16.30
N VAL A 110 -1.63 0.31 -15.29
CA VAL A 110 -0.17 0.35 -15.42
C VAL A 110 0.44 -0.61 -14.39
N PRO A 111 0.92 -1.80 -14.81
CA PRO A 111 1.71 -2.67 -13.93
C PRO A 111 3.12 -2.10 -13.77
N VAL A 112 3.65 -2.12 -12.55
CA VAL A 112 5.04 -1.76 -12.24
C VAL A 112 5.84 -3.02 -11.98
N LEU A 113 5.37 -3.87 -11.06
CA LEU A 113 5.92 -5.19 -10.75
C LEU A 113 4.76 -6.18 -10.49
N PRO A 114 5.02 -7.51 -10.51
CA PRO A 114 4.04 -8.47 -10.03
C PRO A 114 3.67 -8.22 -8.57
N THR A 115 2.36 -8.26 -8.26
CA THR A 115 1.81 -8.04 -6.91
C THR A 115 1.99 -9.30 -6.04
N PRO A 116 2.82 -9.28 -4.98
CA PRO A 116 2.90 -10.39 -4.05
C PRO A 116 1.69 -10.38 -3.10
N VAL A 117 1.26 -11.58 -2.74
CA VAL A 117 0.15 -11.82 -1.82
C VAL A 117 0.55 -12.85 -0.77
N ALA A 118 0.36 -12.51 0.50
CA ALA A 118 0.65 -13.39 1.64
C ALA A 118 -0.61 -13.70 2.44
N GLY A 119 -0.56 -14.73 3.29
CA GLY A 119 -1.61 -15.08 4.23
C GLY A 119 -2.64 -16.11 3.72
N PRO A 120 -3.64 -16.44 4.56
CA PRO A 120 -4.45 -17.67 4.42
C PRO A 120 -5.28 -17.78 3.13
N ARG A 121 -5.60 -16.65 2.50
CA ARG A 121 -6.41 -16.58 1.27
C ARG A 121 -5.62 -16.06 0.07
N ALA A 122 -4.29 -16.07 0.13
CA ALA A 122 -3.45 -15.58 -0.96
C ALA A 122 -3.75 -16.26 -2.30
N GLY A 123 -3.95 -17.58 -2.30
CA GLY A 123 -4.31 -18.32 -3.52
C GLY A 123 -5.65 -17.88 -4.14
N LEU A 124 -6.65 -17.51 -3.33
CA LEU A 124 -7.93 -16.99 -3.82
C LEU A 124 -7.74 -15.63 -4.50
N VAL A 125 -6.96 -14.75 -3.89
CA VAL A 125 -6.64 -13.42 -4.44
C VAL A 125 -5.82 -13.52 -5.71
N VAL A 126 -4.80 -14.38 -5.74
CA VAL A 126 -3.95 -14.58 -6.94
C VAL A 126 -4.80 -15.09 -8.11
N GLN A 127 -5.63 -16.12 -7.90
CA GLN A 127 -6.55 -16.59 -8.94
C GLN A 127 -7.47 -15.49 -9.46
N SER A 128 -7.94 -14.60 -8.59
CA SER A 128 -8.84 -13.52 -8.98
C SER A 128 -8.15 -12.43 -9.81
N LEU A 129 -6.90 -12.09 -9.48
CA LEU A 129 -6.08 -11.16 -10.24
C LEU A 129 -5.63 -11.76 -11.59
N GLU A 130 -5.25 -13.03 -11.62
CA GLU A 130 -4.90 -13.74 -12.86
C GLU A 130 -6.08 -13.79 -13.84
N ALA A 131 -7.32 -13.98 -13.36
CA ALA A 131 -8.51 -13.99 -14.19
C ALA A 131 -8.79 -12.66 -14.92
N ILE A 132 -8.16 -11.57 -14.48
CA ILE A 132 -8.20 -10.25 -15.11
C ILE A 132 -6.82 -9.77 -15.58
N GLU A 133 -5.89 -10.71 -15.79
CA GLU A 133 -4.57 -10.50 -16.38
C GLU A 133 -3.70 -9.51 -15.57
N VAL A 134 -3.87 -9.47 -14.26
CA VAL A 134 -3.03 -8.68 -13.35
C VAL A 134 -1.86 -9.54 -12.86
N PRO A 135 -0.59 -9.17 -13.14
CA PRO A 135 0.57 -9.90 -12.67
C PRO A 135 0.61 -9.97 -11.14
N CYS A 136 0.65 -11.18 -10.59
CA CYS A 136 0.69 -11.43 -9.17
C CYS A 136 1.30 -12.81 -8.86
N HIS A 137 1.64 -13.04 -7.61
CA HIS A 137 2.10 -14.35 -7.13
C HIS A 137 1.89 -14.45 -5.62
N THR A 138 1.84 -15.68 -5.11
CA THR A 138 1.85 -15.92 -3.66
C THR A 138 3.28 -15.84 -3.13
N ILE A 139 3.44 -15.31 -1.93
CA ILE A 139 4.69 -15.34 -1.16
C ILE A 139 4.46 -16.02 0.19
N PRO A 140 5.51 -16.58 0.82
CA PRO A 140 5.38 -17.07 2.19
C PRO A 140 5.30 -15.89 3.18
N ASP A 141 4.72 -16.13 4.35
CA ASP A 141 4.40 -15.06 5.33
C ASP A 141 5.66 -14.38 5.88
N GLU A 142 6.79 -15.08 5.97
CA GLU A 142 8.09 -14.52 6.38
C GLU A 142 8.63 -13.45 5.42
N GLU A 143 8.20 -13.45 4.16
CA GLU A 143 8.60 -12.46 3.15
C GLU A 143 7.67 -11.23 3.12
N LEU A 144 6.53 -11.29 3.83
CA LEU A 144 5.53 -10.22 3.78
C LEU A 144 6.10 -8.88 4.27
N LEU A 145 6.85 -8.87 5.37
CA LEU A 145 7.44 -7.64 5.90
C LEU A 145 8.41 -7.02 4.89
N TYR A 146 9.22 -7.85 4.24
CA TYR A 146 10.13 -7.38 3.19
C TYR A 146 9.36 -6.72 2.04
N GLU A 147 8.32 -7.35 1.51
CA GLU A 147 7.56 -6.80 0.38
C GLU A 147 6.80 -5.51 0.73
N LEU A 148 6.24 -5.42 1.94
CA LEU A 148 5.60 -4.18 2.42
C LEU A 148 6.62 -3.04 2.51
N VAL A 149 7.75 -3.26 3.17
CA VAL A 149 8.80 -2.24 3.31
C VAL A 149 9.39 -1.89 1.95
N ARG A 150 9.61 -2.87 1.06
CA ARG A 150 10.09 -2.63 -0.30
C ARG A 150 9.14 -1.71 -1.07
N LYS A 151 7.84 -1.97 -0.99
CA LYS A 151 6.82 -1.12 -1.63
C LYS A 151 6.79 0.28 -1.03
N ASN A 152 6.89 0.39 0.29
CA ASN A 152 6.91 1.65 1.03
C ASN A 152 8.14 2.47 0.67
N LEU A 153 9.33 1.85 0.66
CA LEU A 153 10.59 2.47 0.27
C LEU A 153 10.51 3.05 -1.13
N TYR A 154 10.02 2.25 -2.10
CA TYR A 154 9.81 2.71 -3.47
C TYR A 154 8.93 3.96 -3.52
N ILE A 155 7.71 3.88 -2.98
CA ILE A 155 6.72 4.95 -3.18
C ILE A 155 7.07 6.21 -2.38
N LEU A 156 7.62 6.07 -1.17
CA LEU A 156 8.03 7.19 -0.33
C LEU A 156 9.23 7.91 -0.95
N THR A 157 10.24 7.16 -1.42
CA THR A 157 11.43 7.77 -2.04
C THR A 157 11.07 8.59 -3.26
N ILE A 158 10.32 8.03 -4.22
CA ILE A 158 9.99 8.75 -5.45
C ILE A 158 9.11 9.97 -5.16
N ASN A 159 8.15 9.87 -4.24
CA ASN A 159 7.24 10.96 -3.92
C ASN A 159 7.92 12.08 -3.15
N ILE A 160 8.71 11.75 -2.14
CA ILE A 160 9.36 12.73 -1.29
C ILE A 160 10.47 13.44 -2.07
N ALA A 161 11.37 12.70 -2.71
CA ALA A 161 12.41 13.32 -3.54
C ALA A 161 11.80 14.11 -4.72
N GLY A 162 10.73 13.56 -5.30
CA GLY A 162 9.96 14.20 -6.37
C GLY A 162 9.37 15.56 -6.00
N LEU A 163 9.07 15.84 -4.73
CA LEU A 163 8.62 17.18 -4.29
C LEU A 163 9.65 18.27 -4.59
N ARG A 164 10.94 17.91 -4.62
CA ARG A 164 12.03 18.82 -4.93
C ARG A 164 12.40 18.82 -6.41
N THR A 165 12.37 17.67 -7.07
CA THR A 165 12.89 17.52 -8.44
C THR A 165 11.83 17.61 -9.52
N GLY A 166 10.57 17.27 -9.22
CA GLY A 166 9.61 16.93 -10.25
C GLY A 166 10.05 15.70 -11.05
N GLY A 167 9.63 15.64 -12.32
CA GLY A 167 10.13 14.68 -13.30
C GLY A 167 9.65 13.24 -13.14
N THR A 168 10.28 12.36 -13.90
CA THR A 168 10.04 10.91 -13.86
C THR A 168 10.98 10.18 -12.91
N VAL A 169 10.68 8.91 -12.64
CA VAL A 169 11.54 8.03 -11.83
C VAL A 169 12.93 7.85 -12.46
N SER A 170 13.02 7.71 -13.79
CA SER A 170 14.32 7.66 -14.47
C SER A 170 15.09 8.98 -14.28
N GLU A 171 14.44 10.13 -14.45
CA GLU A 171 15.11 11.43 -14.26
C GLU A 171 15.61 11.62 -12.83
N LEU A 172 14.81 11.21 -11.83
CA LEU A 172 15.23 11.20 -10.43
C LEU A 172 16.50 10.34 -10.25
N TRP A 173 16.55 9.14 -10.82
CA TRP A 173 17.69 8.24 -10.64
C TRP A 173 18.94 8.65 -11.44
N ASP A 174 18.76 9.23 -12.62
CA ASP A 174 19.87 9.59 -13.52
C ASP A 174 20.47 10.95 -13.17
N ARG A 175 19.65 11.91 -12.73
CA ARG A 175 20.08 13.30 -12.49
C ARG A 175 20.15 13.69 -11.02
N HIS A 176 19.46 12.94 -10.15
CA HIS A 176 19.29 13.28 -8.73
C HIS A 176 19.52 12.06 -7.82
N ARG A 177 20.40 11.13 -8.23
CA ARG A 177 20.69 9.89 -7.52
C ARG A 177 20.99 10.10 -6.03
N GLU A 178 21.90 11.02 -5.72
CA GLU A 178 22.30 11.29 -4.33
C GLU A 178 21.11 11.70 -3.46
N LEU A 179 20.17 12.50 -4.01
CA LEU A 179 18.95 12.88 -3.31
C LEU A 179 18.05 11.67 -3.08
N ALA A 180 17.89 10.81 -4.10
CA ALA A 180 17.07 9.61 -4.00
C ALA A 180 17.62 8.63 -2.97
N GLU A 181 18.93 8.39 -2.98
CA GLU A 181 19.62 7.51 -2.03
C GLU A 181 19.51 8.03 -0.59
N LYS A 182 19.82 9.31 -0.36
CA LYS A 182 19.67 9.92 0.98
C LYS A 182 18.23 9.91 1.49
N THR A 183 17.26 10.16 0.60
CA THR A 183 15.83 10.06 0.95
C THR A 183 15.49 8.62 1.33
N ALA A 184 15.93 7.64 0.54
CA ALA A 184 15.68 6.22 0.80
C ALA A 184 16.29 5.77 2.14
N ASP A 185 17.51 6.20 2.45
CA ASP A 185 18.19 5.88 3.72
C ASP A 185 17.42 6.41 4.94
N GLU A 186 16.97 7.68 4.89
CA GLU A 186 16.16 8.27 5.97
C GLU A 186 14.79 7.58 6.11
N ILE A 187 14.19 7.14 4.99
CA ILE A 187 12.96 6.33 5.02
C ILE A 187 13.23 4.96 5.64
N LEU A 188 14.36 4.31 5.34
CA LEU A 188 14.73 3.03 5.95
C LEU A 188 14.91 3.15 7.46
N ASP A 189 15.53 4.23 7.95
CA ASP A 189 15.63 4.50 9.39
C ASP A 189 14.23 4.54 10.05
N ILE A 190 13.29 5.24 9.42
CA ILE A 190 11.89 5.33 9.90
C ILE A 190 11.19 3.96 9.84
N GLN A 191 11.37 3.19 8.76
CA GLN A 191 10.75 1.88 8.60
C GLN A 191 11.30 0.86 9.62
N GLU A 192 12.60 0.89 9.94
CA GLU A 192 13.18 0.04 10.99
C GLU A 192 12.56 0.35 12.35
N TRP A 193 12.32 1.62 12.66
CA TRP A 193 11.61 2.01 13.88
C TRP A 193 10.14 1.60 13.86
N LEU A 194 9.38 1.85 12.78
CA LEU A 194 7.96 1.46 12.70
C LEU A 194 7.77 -0.05 12.84
N THR A 195 8.69 -0.83 12.29
CA THR A 195 8.63 -2.30 12.28
C THR A 195 9.33 -2.94 13.48
N GLN A 196 10.03 -2.14 14.30
CA GLN A 196 10.85 -2.59 15.43
C GLN A 196 11.81 -3.72 15.05
N THR A 197 12.30 -3.69 13.80
CA THR A 197 13.07 -4.77 13.18
C THR A 197 14.20 -4.18 12.35
N ARG A 198 15.37 -4.82 12.38
CA ARG A 198 16.47 -4.46 11.49
C ARG A 198 16.17 -4.97 10.08
N LEU A 199 16.26 -4.08 9.10
CA LEU A 199 15.84 -4.37 7.74
C LEU A 199 17.04 -4.75 6.84
N PRO A 200 16.85 -5.64 5.84
CA PRO A 200 17.91 -6.01 4.90
C PRO A 200 18.12 -4.89 3.86
N ARG A 201 18.71 -3.76 4.28
CA ARG A 201 18.81 -2.52 3.48
C ARG A 201 19.32 -2.72 2.05
N GLY A 202 20.38 -3.51 1.85
CA GLY A 202 20.90 -3.80 0.51
C GLY A 202 19.89 -4.48 -0.41
N ARG A 203 19.12 -5.46 0.12
CA ARG A 203 18.05 -6.15 -0.63
C ARG A 203 16.87 -5.21 -0.90
N LEU A 204 16.57 -4.30 0.02
CA LEU A 204 15.50 -3.30 -0.14
C LEU A 204 15.86 -2.23 -1.18
N MET A 205 17.10 -1.73 -1.16
CA MET A 205 17.59 -0.79 -2.17
C MET A 205 17.58 -1.42 -3.56
N ALA A 206 18.08 -2.65 -3.71
CA ALA A 206 17.98 -3.38 -4.97
C ALA A 206 16.51 -3.55 -5.42
N GLY A 207 15.63 -3.98 -4.51
CA GLY A 207 14.20 -4.16 -4.81
C GLY A 207 13.46 -2.86 -5.15
N MET A 208 13.90 -1.72 -4.61
CA MET A 208 13.41 -0.39 -5.00
C MET A 208 13.80 -0.07 -6.44
N LEU A 209 15.04 -0.34 -6.83
CA LEU A 209 15.53 -0.10 -8.20
C LEU A 209 14.85 -1.00 -9.24
N GLU A 210 14.47 -2.22 -8.87
CA GLU A 210 13.57 -3.03 -9.70
C GLU A 210 12.23 -2.33 -9.94
N GLY A 211 11.67 -1.68 -8.91
CA GLY A 211 10.46 -0.85 -9.06
C GLY A 211 10.68 0.34 -9.99
N PHE A 212 11.86 0.95 -9.96
CA PHE A 212 12.21 2.06 -10.86
C PHE A 212 12.29 1.59 -12.32
N ALA A 213 12.89 0.42 -12.55
CA ALA A 213 12.97 -0.19 -13.87
C ALA A 213 11.60 -0.67 -14.38
N GLY A 214 10.66 -1.00 -13.48
CA GLY A 214 9.30 -1.44 -13.81
C GLY A 214 8.41 -0.36 -14.42
N ASP A 215 8.60 0.91 -14.04
CA ASP A 215 7.91 2.07 -14.64
C ASP A 215 8.82 3.31 -14.68
N PRO A 216 9.79 3.38 -15.61
CA PRO A 216 10.78 4.47 -15.65
C PRO A 216 10.17 5.85 -15.89
N ASN A 217 9.01 5.89 -16.54
CA ASN A 217 8.28 7.13 -16.87
C ASN A 217 7.27 7.51 -15.79
N HIS A 218 7.21 6.77 -14.67
CA HIS A 218 6.35 7.11 -13.56
C HIS A 218 6.66 8.53 -13.08
N ILE A 219 5.63 9.36 -12.93
CA ILE A 219 5.81 10.71 -12.40
C ILE A 219 6.10 10.61 -10.91
N CYS A 220 7.24 11.16 -10.49
CA CYS A 220 7.72 11.06 -9.12
C CYS A 220 6.73 11.66 -8.11
N THR A 221 6.00 12.71 -8.48
CA THR A 221 5.17 13.50 -7.57
C THR A 221 3.67 13.33 -7.84
N GLY A 222 2.86 13.66 -6.83
CA GLY A 222 1.41 13.70 -6.96
C GLY A 222 0.79 14.42 -5.77
N ARG A 223 -0.55 14.55 -5.78
CA ARG A 223 -1.29 15.28 -4.75
C ARG A 223 -1.09 14.76 -3.32
N THR A 224 -0.69 13.50 -3.16
CA THR A 224 -0.45 12.85 -1.86
C THR A 224 0.99 12.99 -1.35
N ALA A 225 1.94 13.40 -2.19
CA ALA A 225 3.35 13.47 -1.83
C ALA A 225 3.63 14.39 -0.61
N PRO A 226 3.02 15.60 -0.50
CA PRO A 226 3.23 16.43 0.69
C PRO A 226 2.74 15.78 1.99
N ALA A 227 1.64 15.03 1.93
CA ALA A 227 1.11 14.32 3.08
C ALA A 227 2.03 13.16 3.52
N ARG A 228 2.65 12.46 2.56
CA ARG A 228 3.65 11.42 2.81
C ARG A 228 4.89 11.97 3.51
N LEU A 229 5.43 13.09 3.00
CA LEU A 229 6.56 13.76 3.64
C LEU A 229 6.23 14.16 5.08
N ARG A 230 5.05 14.77 5.30
CA ARG A 230 4.62 15.15 6.66
C ARG A 230 4.55 13.95 7.60
N ARG A 231 3.93 12.85 7.18
CA ARG A 231 3.88 11.61 7.98
C ARG A 231 5.27 11.06 8.30
N ALA A 232 6.16 11.00 7.32
CA ALA A 232 7.53 10.54 7.53
C ALA A 232 8.26 11.40 8.57
N LEU A 233 8.13 12.72 8.49
CA LEU A 233 8.68 13.67 9.47
C LEU A 233 8.05 13.50 10.86
N ASP A 234 6.74 13.29 10.95
CA ASP A 234 6.05 13.04 12.22
C ASP A 234 6.56 11.75 12.89
N HIS A 235 6.76 10.68 12.12
CA HIS A 235 7.37 9.43 12.61
C HIS A 235 8.82 9.63 13.05
N ALA A 236 9.64 10.30 12.24
CA ALA A 236 11.03 10.60 12.57
C ALA A 236 11.13 11.42 13.87
N LYS A 237 10.27 12.43 14.03
CA LYS A 237 10.20 13.24 15.25
C LYS A 237 9.81 12.41 16.47
N ALA A 238 8.81 11.53 16.35
CA ALA A 238 8.40 10.64 17.43
C ALA A 238 9.51 9.66 17.83
N ALA A 239 10.32 9.24 16.87
CA ALA A 239 11.42 8.31 17.06
C ALA A 239 12.75 8.96 17.47
N GLY A 240 12.87 10.30 17.36
CA GLY A 240 14.14 11.00 17.52
C GLY A 240 15.16 10.72 16.40
N ILE A 241 14.68 10.35 15.20
CA ILE A 241 15.52 10.06 14.04
C ILE A 241 15.87 11.36 13.32
N ALA A 242 17.15 11.53 12.99
CA ALA A 242 17.61 12.69 12.21
C ALA A 242 17.26 12.48 10.73
N THR A 243 16.52 13.44 10.16
CA THR A 243 16.12 13.40 8.75
C THR A 243 16.48 14.69 8.01
N PRO A 244 17.78 15.04 7.89
CA PRO A 244 18.20 16.30 7.30
C PRO A 244 17.72 16.48 5.85
N THR A 245 17.62 15.40 5.08
CA THR A 245 17.18 15.44 3.68
C THR A 245 15.68 15.71 3.59
N LEU A 246 14.85 14.95 4.33
CA LEU A 246 13.40 15.17 4.36
C LEU A 246 13.06 16.58 4.90
N THR A 247 13.76 17.04 5.94
CA THR A 247 13.59 18.38 6.50
C THR A 247 13.90 19.46 5.46
N ALA A 248 15.02 19.35 4.74
CA ALA A 248 15.38 20.30 3.69
C ALA A 248 14.34 20.33 2.54
N ILE A 249 13.75 19.18 2.19
CA ILE A 249 12.66 19.12 1.21
C ILE A 249 11.42 19.86 1.74
N ALA A 250 11.05 19.67 3.01
CA ALA A 250 9.90 20.34 3.62
C ALA A 250 10.09 21.87 3.71
N GLU A 251 11.28 22.32 4.09
CA GLU A 251 11.64 23.75 4.13
C GLU A 251 11.57 24.38 2.73
N GLY A 252 12.09 23.68 1.71
CA GLY A 252 12.01 24.14 0.32
C GLY A 252 10.57 24.29 -0.18
N LEU A 253 9.65 23.42 0.24
CA LEU A 253 8.22 23.54 -0.09
C LEU A 253 7.58 24.74 0.60
N ALA A 254 7.89 24.98 1.88
CA ALA A 254 7.36 26.12 2.62
C ALA A 254 7.82 27.45 2.02
N ALA A 255 9.07 27.54 1.58
CA ALA A 255 9.62 28.72 0.91
C ALA A 255 9.01 28.99 -0.48
N ALA A 256 8.53 27.95 -1.17
CA ALA A 256 7.90 28.07 -2.48
C ALA A 256 6.41 28.46 -2.42
N MET A 257 5.78 28.41 -1.25
CA MET A 257 4.41 28.88 -1.06
C MET A 257 4.42 30.42 -0.88
N PRO A 258 3.65 31.19 -1.68
CA PRO A 258 3.55 32.63 -1.47
C PRO A 258 3.00 32.92 -0.08
N ALA A 259 3.62 33.86 0.63
CA ALA A 259 3.09 34.37 1.90
C ALA A 259 1.68 34.91 1.64
N SER A 260 0.69 34.29 2.28
CA SER A 260 -0.71 34.72 2.27
C SER A 260 -0.89 36.05 2.99
#